data_AF-A0A015J6A7-F1
#
_entry.id   AF-A0A015J6A7-F1
#
_cell.length_a   1.000
_cell.length_b   1.000
_cell.length_c   1.000
_cell.angle_alpha   90.00
_cell.angle_beta   90.00
_cell.angle_gamma   90.00
#
_symmetry.space_group_name_H-M   'P 1'
#
loop_
_entity.id
_entity.type
_entity.pdbx_description
1 polymer ?
#
loop_
_entity_poly.entity_id
_entity_poly.type
_entity_poly.pdbx_seq_one_letter_code
_entity_poly.pdbx_strand_id
1 'polypeptide(L)'
;MPPHKKMRSRTEGDVIKSGPYTNEEDAQLIELYEQHSDKVDKWKIIADMSIIWIKLVCILLSQTTYLNYFLITRKHYTNTQTRFVNAIVDKSDLTADEKREIDDLQTNPCYNKKYRNKWPEIAKKLSLNRKQGRRTELQIKNYWNSKERTQKRKNKNKERSYERISNIMNIKNIIRDV
;
A
#
# COMPACT_ATOMS: atom_id res chain seq x y z
N MET A 1 -44.33 -25.45 6.73
CA MET A 1 -43.97 -24.36 5.80
C MET A 1 -42.74 -23.64 6.34
N PRO A 2 -41.64 -23.53 5.59
CA PRO A 2 -40.48 -22.74 6.02
C PRO A 2 -40.74 -21.24 5.79
N PRO A 3 -40.12 -20.33 6.57
CA PRO A 3 -40.43 -18.90 6.53
C PRO A 3 -39.87 -18.23 5.26
N HIS A 4 -40.71 -17.46 4.58
CA HIS A 4 -40.34 -16.68 3.40
C HIS A 4 -39.29 -15.61 3.74
N LYS A 5 -38.08 -15.74 3.17
CA LYS A 5 -37.08 -14.67 3.15
C LYS A 5 -37.62 -13.53 2.28
N LYS A 6 -37.83 -12.34 2.86
CA LYS A 6 -38.07 -11.10 2.12
C LYS A 6 -36.86 -10.83 1.20
N MET A 7 -37.02 -11.02 -0.11
CA MET A 7 -36.09 -10.50 -1.11
C MET A 7 -36.10 -8.98 -1.01
N ARG A 8 -35.03 -8.39 -0.47
CA ARG A 8 -34.75 -6.97 -0.69
C ARG A 8 -34.39 -6.85 -2.17
N SER A 9 -35.30 -6.27 -2.96
CA SER A 9 -34.97 -5.81 -4.30
C SER A 9 -33.81 -4.82 -4.17
N ARG A 10 -32.66 -5.23 -4.68
CA ARG A 10 -31.50 -4.37 -4.80
C ARG A 10 -31.85 -3.41 -5.93
N THR A 11 -32.26 -2.19 -5.61
CA THR A 11 -32.39 -1.14 -6.61
C THR A 11 -31.00 -0.96 -7.21
N GLU A 12 -30.83 -1.39 -8.46
CA GLU A 12 -29.69 -1.08 -9.30
C GLU A 12 -29.70 0.43 -9.56
N GLY A 13 -29.27 1.19 -8.54
CA GLY A 13 -28.82 2.55 -8.77
C GLY A 13 -27.50 2.43 -9.50
N ASP A 14 -27.44 2.95 -10.73
CA ASP A 14 -26.22 3.10 -11.51
C ASP A 14 -25.09 3.56 -10.60
N VAL A 15 -24.17 2.64 -10.31
CA VAL A 15 -22.92 2.95 -9.65
C VAL A 15 -22.09 3.67 -10.70
N ILE A 16 -22.28 4.98 -10.82
CA ILE A 16 -21.39 5.86 -11.57
C ILE A 16 -20.01 5.71 -10.91
N LYS A 17 -19.18 4.85 -11.51
CA LYS A 17 -17.80 4.64 -11.08
C LYS A 17 -17.07 5.95 -11.34
N SER A 18 -16.80 6.69 -10.27
CA SER A 18 -15.98 7.92 -10.31
C SER A 18 -14.66 7.61 -11.02
N GLY A 19 -14.26 8.50 -11.93
CA GLY A 19 -13.03 8.38 -12.71
C GLY A 19 -11.76 8.34 -11.85
N PRO A 20 -10.60 8.07 -12.47
CA PRO A 20 -9.32 8.07 -11.77
C PRO A 20 -9.02 9.46 -11.21
N TYR A 21 -8.56 9.51 -9.97
CA TYR A 21 -8.15 10.78 -9.36
C TYR A 21 -6.89 11.33 -10.03
N THR A 22 -6.87 12.64 -10.27
CA THR A 22 -5.71 13.35 -10.83
C THR A 22 -4.74 13.81 -9.73
N ASN A 23 -3.52 14.21 -10.12
CA ASN A 23 -2.51 14.67 -9.18
C ASN A 23 -2.90 15.99 -8.49
N GLU A 24 -3.67 16.83 -9.19
CA GLU A 24 -4.19 18.10 -8.67
C GLU A 24 -5.25 17.86 -7.58
N GLU A 25 -6.13 16.86 -7.78
CA GLU A 25 -7.09 16.44 -6.75
C GLU A 25 -6.38 15.89 -5.52
N ASP A 26 -5.28 15.14 -5.70
CA ASP A 26 -4.48 14.61 -4.59
C ASP A 26 -3.80 15.75 -3.80
N ALA A 27 -3.29 16.80 -4.47
CA ALA A 27 -2.69 17.96 -3.82
C ALA A 27 -3.70 18.77 -3.00
N GLN A 28 -4.89 19.04 -3.56
CA GLN A 28 -5.99 19.72 -2.86
C GLN A 28 -6.45 18.94 -1.63
N LEU A 29 -6.48 17.60 -1.73
CA LEU A 29 -6.85 16.74 -0.62
C LEU A 29 -5.83 16.79 0.53
N ILE A 30 -4.54 16.93 0.21
CA ILE A 30 -3.48 17.11 1.21
C ILE A 30 -3.63 18.46 1.93
N GLU A 31 -3.84 19.54 1.18
CA GLU A 31 -4.02 20.88 1.74
C GLU A 31 -5.24 20.96 2.68
N LEU A 32 -6.38 20.41 2.25
CA LEU A 32 -7.60 20.35 3.06
C LEU A 32 -7.42 19.51 4.33
N TYR A 33 -6.59 18.46 4.27
CA TYR A 33 -6.27 17.66 5.45
C TYR A 33 -5.45 18.47 6.45
N GLU A 34 -4.42 19.20 6.00
CA GLU A 34 -3.59 20.03 6.89
C GLU A 34 -4.45 21.05 7.65
N GLN A 35 -5.35 21.75 6.95
CA GLN A 35 -6.26 22.76 7.52
C GLN A 35 -7.29 22.22 8.51
N HIS A 36 -7.62 20.93 8.45
CA HIS A 36 -8.66 20.31 9.29
C HIS A 36 -8.14 19.13 10.11
N SER A 37 -6.82 18.97 10.19
CA SER A 37 -6.17 17.80 10.80
C SER A 37 -6.54 17.61 12.27
N ASP A 38 -6.80 18.71 12.98
CA ASP A 38 -7.15 18.79 14.41
C ASP A 38 -8.60 18.40 14.72
N LYS A 39 -9.47 18.32 13.71
CA LYS A 39 -10.91 18.07 13.91
C LYS A 39 -11.20 16.58 13.96
N VAL A 40 -12.07 16.17 14.89
CA VAL A 40 -12.52 14.76 15.05
C VAL A 40 -13.25 14.27 13.79
N ASP A 41 -14.14 15.09 13.22
CA ASP A 41 -14.92 14.78 12.02
C ASP A 41 -14.27 15.29 10.72
N LYS A 42 -12.94 15.42 10.70
CA LYS A 42 -12.19 16.01 9.57
C LYS A 42 -12.55 15.42 8.21
N TRP A 43 -12.74 14.11 8.10
CA TRP A 43 -13.08 13.46 6.84
C TRP A 43 -14.46 13.84 6.31
N LYS A 44 -15.42 14.07 7.22
CA LYS A 44 -16.76 14.54 6.86
C LYS A 44 -16.69 15.98 6.36
N ILE A 45 -15.93 16.82 7.05
CA ILE A 45 -15.70 18.22 6.67
C ILE A 45 -15.00 18.31 5.32
N ILE A 46 -13.94 17.53 5.10
CA ILE A 46 -13.20 17.51 3.82
C ILE A 46 -14.12 17.07 2.68
N ALA A 47 -14.89 15.99 2.87
CA ALA A 47 -15.83 15.52 1.86
C ALA A 47 -16.94 16.55 1.55
N ASP A 48 -17.49 17.20 2.57
CA ASP A 48 -18.52 18.23 2.43
C ASP A 48 -17.96 19.49 1.74
N MET A 49 -16.73 19.89 2.09
CA MET A 49 -16.04 21.02 1.46
C MET A 49 -15.73 20.76 -0.01
N SER A 50 -15.30 19.54 -0.37
CA SER A 50 -15.15 19.15 -1.78
C SER A 50 -16.45 19.30 -2.56
N ILE A 51 -17.61 19.03 -1.94
CA ILE A 51 -18.92 19.20 -2.57
C ILE A 51 -19.31 20.69 -2.68
N ILE A 52 -19.04 21.50 -1.65
CA ILE A 52 -19.39 22.94 -1.61
C ILE A 52 -18.57 23.74 -2.62
N TRP A 53 -17.25 23.51 -2.70
CA TRP A 53 -16.38 24.18 -3.66
C TRP A 53 -16.83 23.94 -5.10
N ILE A 54 -17.27 22.72 -5.40
CA ILE A 54 -17.78 22.37 -6.74
C ILE A 54 -19.10 23.08 -7.02
N LYS A 55 -20.01 23.18 -6.04
CA LYS A 55 -21.24 23.97 -6.20
C LYS A 55 -20.95 25.45 -6.49
N LEU A 56 -19.97 26.05 -5.80
CA LEU A 56 -19.56 27.45 -6.01
C LEU A 56 -18.89 27.67 -7.38
N VAL A 57 -18.00 26.77 -7.80
CA VAL A 57 -17.36 26.82 -9.13
C VAL A 57 -18.39 26.64 -10.25
N CYS A 58 -19.38 25.76 -10.07
CA CYS A 58 -20.48 25.57 -11.03
C CYS A 58 -21.41 26.79 -11.14
N ILE A 59 -21.52 27.62 -10.09
CA ILE A 59 -22.30 28.87 -10.15
C ILE A 59 -21.52 29.96 -10.91
N LEU A 60 -20.19 29.93 -10.86
CA LEU A 60 -19.32 30.96 -11.43
C LEU A 60 -18.84 30.67 -12.86
N LEU A 61 -18.82 29.41 -13.32
CA LEU A 61 -18.36 29.04 -14.65
C LEU A 61 -19.49 28.51 -15.53
N SER A 62 -19.63 29.12 -16.71
CA SER A 62 -20.53 28.73 -17.80
C SER A 62 -20.54 27.22 -18.08
N GLN A 63 -21.72 26.71 -18.44
CA GLN A 63 -22.17 25.30 -18.55
C GLN A 63 -21.25 24.33 -19.33
N THR A 64 -20.21 24.81 -20.03
CA THR A 64 -19.29 23.96 -20.80
C THR A 64 -18.21 23.28 -19.95
N THR A 65 -17.90 23.78 -18.75
CA THR A 65 -17.01 23.09 -17.79
C THR A 65 -17.73 22.03 -16.94
N TYR A 66 -19.06 22.00 -17.02
CA TYR A 66 -19.95 21.17 -16.21
C TYR A 66 -19.68 19.67 -16.37
N LEU A 67 -19.42 19.17 -17.58
CA LEU A 67 -19.21 17.74 -17.82
C LEU A 67 -17.87 17.22 -17.26
N ASN A 68 -16.82 18.06 -17.21
CA ASN A 68 -15.52 17.66 -16.64
C ASN A 68 -15.51 17.69 -15.11
N TYR A 69 -16.25 18.61 -14.49
CA TYR A 69 -16.37 18.68 -13.02
C TYR A 69 -17.45 17.74 -12.44
N PHE A 70 -18.52 17.44 -13.18
CA PHE A 70 -19.60 16.57 -12.72
C PHE A 70 -19.19 15.08 -12.61
N LEU A 71 -18.15 14.65 -13.33
CA LEU A 71 -17.56 13.31 -13.19
C LEU A 71 -16.80 13.09 -11.87
N ILE A 72 -16.55 14.17 -11.11
CA ILE A 72 -15.80 14.12 -9.85
C ILE A 72 -16.70 13.81 -8.65
N THR A 73 -18.02 13.97 -8.73
CA THR A 73 -18.84 14.17 -7.52
C THR A 73 -19.91 13.12 -7.25
N ARG A 74 -19.44 11.96 -6.75
CA ARG A 74 -20.11 11.27 -5.63
C ARG A 74 -19.07 10.47 -4.82
N LYS A 75 -17.92 11.08 -4.54
CA LYS A 75 -16.85 10.48 -3.75
C LYS A 75 -17.31 10.41 -2.28
N HIS A 76 -17.83 9.25 -1.88
CA HIS A 76 -18.22 8.93 -0.50
C HIS A 76 -17.04 9.20 0.47
N TYR A 77 -17.29 9.60 1.71
CA TYR A 77 -16.25 9.90 2.72
C TYR A 77 -15.21 8.77 2.91
N THR A 78 -15.59 7.51 2.65
CA THR A 78 -14.70 6.35 2.71
C THR A 78 -13.66 6.34 1.58
N ASN A 79 -14.03 6.89 0.41
CA ASN A 79 -13.20 6.97 -0.79
C ASN A 79 -12.15 8.09 -0.65
N THR A 80 -12.51 9.22 -0.04
CA THR A 80 -11.57 10.34 0.21
C THR A 80 -10.49 9.95 1.21
N GLN A 81 -10.83 9.25 2.30
CA GLN A 81 -9.85 8.76 3.26
C GLN A 81 -8.88 7.75 2.65
N THR A 82 -9.38 6.76 1.90
CA THR A 82 -8.52 5.77 1.23
C THR A 82 -7.64 6.41 0.17
N ARG A 83 -8.14 7.44 -0.54
CA ARG A 83 -7.34 8.16 -1.52
C ARG A 83 -6.25 9.01 -0.87
N PHE A 84 -6.56 9.75 0.19
CA PHE A 84 -5.56 10.53 0.93
C PHE A 84 -4.40 9.64 1.41
N VAL A 85 -4.72 8.47 1.96
CA VAL A 85 -3.69 7.50 2.37
C VAL A 85 -2.82 7.10 1.17
N ASN A 86 -3.41 6.86 0.00
CA ASN A 86 -2.66 6.53 -1.22
C ASN A 86 -1.86 7.70 -1.80
N ALA A 87 -2.31 8.94 -1.63
CA ALA A 87 -1.64 10.15 -2.09
C ALA A 87 -0.37 10.45 -1.29
N ILE A 88 -0.38 10.15 0.01
CA ILE A 88 0.78 10.33 0.90
C ILE A 88 1.79 9.19 0.79
N VAL A 89 1.40 8.05 0.21
CA VAL A 89 2.30 6.90 0.05
C VAL A 89 3.39 7.23 -0.95
N ASP A 90 4.63 7.08 -0.50
CA ASP A 90 5.79 7.15 -1.37
C ASP A 90 5.90 5.86 -2.19
N LYS A 91 5.62 5.96 -3.50
CA LYS A 91 5.65 4.83 -4.46
C LYS A 91 7.05 4.54 -5.01
N SER A 92 8.06 5.34 -4.65
CA SER A 92 9.44 5.09 -5.09
C SER A 92 9.98 3.75 -4.56
N ASP A 93 11.11 3.31 -5.10
CA ASP A 93 11.78 2.13 -4.57
C ASP A 93 12.33 2.35 -3.16
N LEU A 94 12.48 1.25 -2.42
CA LEU A 94 13.13 1.25 -1.11
C LEU A 94 14.63 1.55 -1.28
N THR A 95 15.13 2.52 -0.52
CA THR A 95 16.55 2.89 -0.51
C THR A 95 17.42 1.76 0.07
N ALA A 96 18.74 1.83 -0.15
CA ALA A 96 19.67 0.82 0.39
C ALA A 96 19.66 0.79 1.93
N ASP A 97 19.53 1.95 2.56
CA ASP A 97 19.51 2.07 4.03
C ASP A 97 18.21 1.51 4.61
N GLU A 98 17.06 1.78 3.98
CA GLU A 98 15.79 1.18 4.37
C GLU A 98 15.82 -0.34 4.27
N LYS A 99 16.42 -0.87 3.20
CA LYS A 99 16.59 -2.32 3.02
C LYS A 99 17.43 -2.91 4.15
N ARG A 100 18.53 -2.24 4.53
CA ARG A 100 19.38 -2.63 5.66
C ARG A 100 18.61 -2.61 6.97
N GLU A 101 17.83 -1.56 7.22
CA GLU A 101 17.03 -1.47 8.44
C GLU A 101 15.93 -2.54 8.51
N ILE A 102 15.26 -2.86 7.39
CA ILE A 102 14.30 -3.97 7.32
C ILE A 102 14.99 -5.28 7.68
N ASP A 103 16.20 -5.50 7.16
CA ASP A 103 16.99 -6.70 7.44
C ASP A 103 17.36 -6.84 8.91
N ASP A 104 17.81 -5.76 9.54
CA ASP A 104 18.13 -5.73 10.96
C ASP A 104 16.89 -5.99 11.81
N LEU A 105 15.75 -5.39 11.47
CA LEU A 105 14.49 -5.58 12.20
C LEU A 105 13.94 -7.00 12.14
N GLN A 106 14.17 -7.71 11.03
CA GLN A 106 13.72 -9.10 10.86
C GLN A 106 14.71 -10.12 11.43
N THR A 107 16.01 -9.86 11.31
CA THR A 107 17.05 -10.87 11.60
C THR A 107 17.59 -10.76 13.02
N ASN A 108 17.63 -9.54 13.58
CA ASN A 108 18.24 -9.32 14.89
C ASN A 108 17.35 -9.90 16.02
N PRO A 109 17.89 -10.81 16.86
CA PRO A 109 17.14 -11.43 17.96
C PRO A 109 16.47 -10.42 18.91
N CYS A 110 17.10 -9.25 19.14
CA CYS A 110 16.56 -8.26 20.07
C CYS A 110 15.27 -7.58 19.56
N TYR A 111 15.12 -7.47 18.23
CA TYR A 111 13.97 -6.83 17.59
C TYR A 111 12.93 -7.83 17.08
N ASN A 112 13.31 -9.11 16.96
CA ASN A 112 12.50 -10.19 16.42
C ASN A 112 11.11 -10.29 17.08
N LYS A 113 11.03 -10.30 18.43
CA LYS A 113 9.74 -10.35 19.15
C LYS A 113 8.79 -9.18 18.79
N LYS A 114 9.35 -8.02 18.48
CA LYS A 114 8.60 -6.78 18.22
C LYS A 114 8.27 -6.58 16.74
N TYR A 115 9.12 -7.01 15.82
CA TYR A 115 9.02 -6.66 14.40
C TYR A 115 8.99 -7.84 13.41
N ARG A 116 9.25 -9.08 13.86
CA ARG A 116 9.22 -10.25 12.97
C ARG A 116 7.84 -10.45 12.38
N ASN A 117 7.78 -10.54 11.04
CA ASN A 117 6.53 -10.62 10.26
C ASN A 117 5.50 -9.50 10.51
N LYS A 118 5.90 -8.45 11.23
CA LYS A 118 5.09 -7.32 11.65
C LYS A 118 5.36 -6.14 10.73
N TRP A 119 4.94 -6.31 9.48
CA TRP A 119 5.18 -5.35 8.39
C TRP A 119 4.58 -3.96 8.66
N PRO A 120 3.38 -3.82 9.26
CA PRO A 120 2.84 -2.51 9.62
C PRO A 120 3.73 -1.75 10.59
N GLU A 121 4.32 -2.43 11.57
CA GLU A 121 5.19 -1.84 12.59
C GLU A 121 6.53 -1.40 12.00
N ILE A 122 7.08 -2.20 11.08
CA ILE A 122 8.29 -1.83 10.33
C ILE A 122 8.01 -0.62 9.42
N ALA A 123 6.88 -0.61 8.72
CA ALA A 123 6.48 0.53 7.89
C ALA A 123 6.34 1.82 8.69
N LYS A 124 5.73 1.75 9.87
CA LYS A 124 5.65 2.88 10.80
C LYS A 124 7.04 3.34 11.21
N LYS A 125 7.93 2.41 11.61
CA LYS A 125 9.29 2.76 12.04
C LYS A 125 10.09 3.46 10.95
N LEU A 126 10.07 2.93 9.73
CA LEU A 126 10.75 3.52 8.57
C LEU A 126 10.17 4.88 8.18
N SER A 127 8.90 5.15 8.50
CA SER A 127 8.25 6.41 8.16
C SER A 127 8.42 7.49 9.23
N LEU A 128 8.89 7.16 10.45
CA LEU A 128 9.01 8.14 11.54
C LEU A 128 10.02 9.26 11.24
N ASN A 129 11.12 8.94 10.55
CA ASN A 129 12.23 9.88 10.35
C ASN A 129 12.30 10.41 8.90
N ARG A 130 11.27 10.18 8.07
CA ARG A 130 11.27 10.61 6.67
C ARG A 130 10.67 11.99 6.52
N LYS A 131 11.29 12.80 5.65
CA LYS A 131 10.67 14.01 5.08
C LYS A 131 9.74 13.67 3.92
N GLN A 132 9.99 12.57 3.22
CA GLN A 132 9.17 12.06 2.13
C GLN A 132 7.97 11.24 2.65
N GLY A 133 7.00 11.01 1.76
CA GLY A 133 5.78 10.25 2.03
C GLY A 133 5.95 8.90 2.72
N ARG A 134 4.83 8.34 3.18
CA ARG A 134 4.79 7.16 4.04
C ARG A 134 5.13 5.88 3.28
N ARG A 135 5.98 5.02 3.87
CA ARG A 135 6.23 3.67 3.35
C ARG A 135 5.10 2.72 3.73
N THR A 136 4.77 1.81 2.82
CA THR A 136 3.69 0.83 3.02
C THR A 136 4.22 -0.53 3.46
N GLU A 137 3.39 -1.26 4.20
CA GLU A 137 3.63 -2.67 4.52
C GLU A 137 3.88 -3.50 3.24
N LEU A 138 3.14 -3.22 2.16
CA LEU A 138 3.21 -4.01 0.93
C LEU A 138 4.58 -3.90 0.27
N GLN A 139 5.17 -2.69 0.23
CA GLN A 139 6.53 -2.49 -0.29
C GLN A 139 7.56 -3.32 0.48
N ILE A 140 7.47 -3.31 1.81
CA ILE A 140 8.39 -4.04 2.70
C ILE A 140 8.23 -5.55 2.52
N LYS A 141 6.98 -6.02 2.48
CA LYS A 141 6.66 -7.44 2.28
C LYS A 141 7.15 -7.94 0.91
N ASN A 142 6.96 -7.14 -0.14
CA ASN A 142 7.43 -7.47 -1.48
C ASN A 142 8.95 -7.57 -1.55
N TYR A 143 9.65 -6.63 -0.93
CA TYR A 143 11.11 -6.68 -0.80
C TYR A 143 11.58 -7.96 -0.09
N TRP A 144 11.03 -8.24 1.10
CA TRP A 144 11.41 -9.41 1.90
C TRP A 144 11.17 -10.72 1.15
N ASN A 145 9.99 -10.89 0.54
CA ASN A 145 9.65 -12.07 -0.25
C ASN A 145 10.55 -12.24 -1.48
N SER A 146 10.96 -11.13 -2.12
CA SER A 146 11.90 -11.17 -3.24
C SER A 146 13.29 -11.63 -2.77
N LYS A 147 13.75 -11.10 -1.64
CA LYS A 147 15.02 -11.47 -1.01
C LYS A 147 15.05 -12.94 -0.61
N GLU A 148 14.02 -13.42 0.08
CA GLU A 148 13.91 -14.81 0.52
C GLU A 148 13.96 -15.79 -0.67
N ARG A 149 13.20 -15.51 -1.73
CA ARG A 149 13.23 -16.31 -2.97
C ARG A 149 14.61 -16.35 -3.59
N THR A 150 15.31 -15.21 -3.61
CA THR A 150 16.66 -15.12 -4.17
C THR A 150 17.67 -15.92 -3.35
N GLN A 151 17.60 -15.86 -2.02
CA GLN A 151 18.48 -16.63 -1.15
C GLN A 151 18.25 -18.14 -1.28
N LYS A 152 16.98 -18.59 -1.34
CA LYS A 152 16.64 -19.99 -1.59
C LYS A 152 17.25 -20.51 -2.89
N ARG A 153 17.17 -19.72 -3.98
CA ARG A 153 17.76 -20.09 -5.27
C ARG A 153 19.28 -20.19 -5.21
N LYS A 154 19.96 -19.24 -4.55
CA LYS A 154 21.42 -19.27 -4.35
C LYS A 154 21.85 -20.52 -3.59
N ASN A 155 21.19 -20.83 -2.48
CA ASN A 155 21.48 -22.01 -1.68
C ASN A 155 21.30 -23.30 -2.48
N LYS A 156 20.19 -23.42 -3.23
CA LYS A 156 19.92 -24.57 -4.10
C LYS A 156 20.97 -24.75 -5.20
N ASN A 157 21.43 -23.66 -5.80
CA ASN A 157 22.50 -23.72 -6.81
C ASN A 157 23.84 -24.12 -6.19
N LYS A 158 24.13 -23.65 -4.98
CA LYS A 158 25.32 -24.02 -4.23
C LYS A 158 25.32 -25.52 -3.88
N GLU A 159 24.20 -26.03 -3.39
CA GLU A 159 23.98 -27.45 -3.11
C GLU A 159 24.18 -28.32 -4.35
N ARG A 160 23.53 -27.97 -5.47
CA ARG A 160 23.76 -28.63 -6.78
C ARG A 160 25.22 -28.58 -7.24
N SER A 161 25.93 -27.49 -6.93
CA SER A 161 27.35 -27.39 -7.26
C SER A 161 28.18 -28.38 -6.44
N TYR A 162 27.90 -28.51 -5.14
CA TYR A 162 28.55 -29.50 -4.29
C TYR A 162 28.23 -30.93 -4.72
N GLU A 163 26.98 -31.24 -5.08
CA GLU A 163 26.60 -32.55 -5.62
C GLU A 163 27.38 -32.89 -6.89
N ARG A 164 27.48 -31.94 -7.84
CA ARG A 164 28.26 -32.15 -9.08
C ARG A 164 29.73 -32.45 -8.78
N ILE A 165 30.36 -31.67 -7.90
CA ILE A 165 31.77 -31.88 -7.51
C ILE A 165 31.91 -33.22 -6.79
N SER A 166 31.05 -33.53 -5.83
CA SER A 166 31.06 -34.79 -5.09
C SER A 166 30.91 -36.02 -6.00
N ASN A 167 30.08 -35.92 -7.04
CA ASN A 167 29.90 -37.00 -8.01
C ASN A 167 31.13 -37.14 -8.92
N ILE A 168 31.71 -36.03 -9.40
CA ILE A 168 32.95 -36.05 -10.21
C ILE A 168 34.11 -36.67 -9.43
N MET A 169 34.25 -36.28 -8.15
CA MET A 169 35.32 -36.78 -7.28
C MET A 169 35.03 -38.18 -6.72
N ASN A 170 33.88 -38.77 -7.04
CA ASN A 170 33.43 -40.08 -6.53
C ASN A 170 33.51 -40.22 -4.99
N ILE A 171 33.36 -39.11 -4.26
CA ILE A 171 33.55 -39.05 -2.79
C ILE A 171 32.63 -40.03 -2.06
N LYS A 172 31.44 -40.30 -2.63
CA LYS A 172 30.48 -41.28 -2.09
C LYS A 172 31.04 -42.71 -2.01
N ASN A 173 31.97 -43.07 -2.90
CA ASN A 173 32.62 -44.39 -2.86
C ASN A 173 33.80 -44.39 -1.88
N ILE A 174 34.55 -43.30 -1.77
CA ILE A 174 35.67 -43.17 -0.83
C ILE A 174 35.19 -43.26 0.64
N ILE A 175 34.04 -42.66 0.97
CA ILE A 175 33.49 -42.70 2.34
C ILE A 175 32.86 -44.08 2.68
N ARG A 176 32.52 -44.89 1.68
CA ARG A 176 31.95 -46.24 1.89
C ARG A 176 32.98 -47.33 2.15
N ASP A 177 34.21 -47.10 1.74
CA ASP A 177 35.33 -48.06 1.84
C ASP A 177 36.19 -47.84 3.11
N VAL A 178 35.71 -47.04 4.06
CA VAL A 178 36.27 -46.85 5.43
C VAL A 178 35.27 -47.38 6.45
#